data_AF-A0A916M467-F1
#
_entry.id   AF-A0A916M467-F1
#
_cell.length_a   1.000
_cell.length_b   1.000
_cell.length_c   1.000
_cell.angle_alpha   90.00
_cell.angle_beta   90.00
_cell.angle_gamma   90.00
#
_symmetry.space_group_name_H-M   'P 1'
#
loop_
_entity.id
_entity.type
_entity.pdbx_description
1 polymer ?
#
loop_
_entity_poly.entity_id
_entity_poly.type
_entity_poly.pdbx_seq_one_letter_code
_entity_poly.pdbx_strand_id
1 'polypeptide(L)'
;LSQAILRVAARPPASLHSLKSTENGLLRVMKDVLPDTKGELLLVINQFEELFTQVPQEDVRQHFLNSLVQALSEPDTPLRVIISMRADFYDRPLRYPAFGRLVRSRTEVVLPLSEEELELAIVGPASRVGLILEPGLVQAIVQDVSEQPGALPLLQYALTELFERRDGRTLTVNAYHDSGGVLGALARRAEEIYKGLDLAGQQAARQVLLRLVTVGEGSEDTRRRVRKAELMAIDVPDEALNQVIDLYSKYRLLTFDRDPVTREPTVEVAHEALIREWNRLRAWLANSREDMRTQRRLAALADEWLNSDRNISYLVTGPRLAQLNQWKDQTDLVLTALEGEYLEESNAHRYVVSFVEKRRKAQVASLQRRNEKFLIALVGVLLVAVLVVAVLFGFSLRQRDRARDNERAAERSATDAQSVALAANAQQALSEGDTELAVVLALDAVETTPNPSSSVQRVLADAAYAPGTRAVLMGHEGQVYDAVFSPDGKTIATGGADGAIILWDAATGELDKRLDGHTATVTSLDFSSDGRWLLSGSIDRSVRLWDVATGILISRFLGDVEGVWSVALSP
;
A
#
# COMPACT_ATOMS: atom_id res chain seq x y z
N LEU A 1 41.87 24.47 -52.98
CA LEU A 1 43.19 24.98 -53.37
C LEU A 1 43.51 24.78 -54.86
N SER A 2 43.57 23.55 -55.39
CA SER A 2 43.98 23.28 -56.78
C SER A 2 43.25 24.12 -57.85
N GLN A 3 41.92 24.23 -57.76
CA GLN A 3 41.15 25.06 -58.70
C GLN A 3 41.45 26.56 -58.58
N ALA A 4 41.71 27.06 -57.36
CA ALA A 4 42.02 28.47 -57.15
C ALA A 4 43.38 28.83 -57.77
N ILE A 5 44.37 27.95 -57.62
CA ILE A 5 45.70 28.13 -58.21
C ILE A 5 45.63 28.14 -59.76
N LEU A 6 44.83 27.25 -60.37
CA LEU A 6 44.69 27.22 -61.83
C LEU A 6 44.08 28.51 -62.40
N ARG A 7 43.20 29.20 -61.66
CA ARG A 7 42.57 30.44 -62.12
C ARG A 7 43.55 31.61 -62.27
N VAL A 8 44.65 31.59 -61.53
CA VAL A 8 45.68 32.65 -61.52
C VAL A 8 46.99 32.20 -62.16
N ALA A 9 47.05 30.98 -62.69
CA ALA A 9 48.25 30.43 -63.29
C ALA A 9 48.55 31.11 -64.64
N ALA A 10 49.65 31.85 -64.70
CA ALA A 10 50.15 32.38 -65.97
C ALA A 10 50.65 31.25 -66.88
N ARG A 11 51.16 30.17 -66.29
CA ARG A 11 51.49 28.90 -66.96
C ARG A 11 50.84 27.75 -66.18
N PRO A 12 49.73 27.17 -66.66
CA PRO A 12 49.09 26.06 -65.98
C PRO A 12 50.04 24.85 -65.95
N PRO A 13 50.37 24.28 -64.77
CA PRO A 13 51.23 23.11 -64.69
C PRO A 13 50.54 21.88 -65.30
N ALA A 14 51.32 20.99 -65.93
CA ALA A 14 50.81 19.79 -66.61
C ALA A 14 50.08 18.81 -65.68
N SER A 15 50.40 18.82 -64.39
CA SER A 15 49.72 18.04 -63.37
C SER A 15 49.87 18.70 -61.99
N LEU A 16 48.78 18.74 -61.23
CA LEU A 16 48.77 19.18 -59.83
C LEU A 16 48.92 18.02 -58.85
N HIS A 17 49.34 16.83 -59.31
CA HIS A 17 49.56 15.67 -58.47
C HIS A 17 50.61 15.94 -57.37
N SER A 18 51.57 16.83 -57.65
CA SER A 18 52.61 17.27 -56.72
C SER A 18 52.03 17.82 -55.40
N LEU A 19 50.86 18.49 -55.44
CA LEU A 19 50.17 19.02 -54.25
C LEU A 19 49.79 17.91 -53.25
N LYS A 20 49.51 16.70 -53.74
CA LYS A 20 49.09 15.57 -52.91
C LYS A 20 50.23 14.60 -52.58
N SER A 21 51.29 14.57 -53.39
CA SER A 21 52.34 13.55 -53.28
C SER A 21 53.51 13.94 -52.38
N THR A 22 53.76 15.23 -52.17
CA THR A 22 54.92 15.70 -51.40
C THR A 22 54.59 16.97 -50.63
N GLU A 23 55.17 17.16 -49.45
CA GLU A 23 54.98 18.39 -48.67
C GLU A 23 55.49 19.63 -49.45
N ASN A 24 56.55 19.50 -50.25
CA ASN A 24 57.05 20.54 -51.16
C ASN A 24 56.15 20.79 -52.39
N GLY A 25 55.01 20.11 -52.48
CA GLY A 25 54.10 20.17 -53.62
C GLY A 25 53.60 21.57 -53.92
N LEU A 26 53.17 22.29 -52.87
CA LEU A 26 52.69 23.67 -53.00
C LEU A 26 53.78 24.59 -53.54
N LEU A 27 54.98 24.49 -52.99
CA LEU A 27 56.11 25.30 -53.41
C LEU A 27 56.48 25.09 -54.89
N ARG A 28 56.47 23.84 -55.37
CA ARG A 28 56.73 23.52 -56.79
C ARG A 28 55.66 24.12 -57.69
N VAL A 29 54.39 23.90 -57.36
CA VAL A 29 53.27 24.43 -58.14
C VAL A 29 53.31 25.95 -58.17
N MET A 30 53.69 26.61 -57.09
CA MET A 30 53.84 28.06 -57.06
C MET A 30 54.90 28.58 -58.05
N LYS A 31 56.05 27.92 -58.12
CA LYS A 31 57.13 28.27 -59.07
C LYS A 31 56.70 28.09 -60.53
N ASP A 32 55.81 27.14 -60.81
CA ASP A 32 55.26 26.94 -62.16
C ASP A 32 54.21 28.01 -62.52
N VAL A 33 53.44 28.46 -61.52
CA VAL A 33 52.28 29.37 -61.69
C VAL A 33 52.71 30.84 -61.82
N LEU A 34 53.78 31.25 -61.13
CA LEU A 34 54.34 32.61 -61.16
C LEU A 34 55.48 32.72 -62.20
N PRO A 35 55.36 33.57 -63.24
CA PRO A 35 56.44 33.81 -64.18
C PRO A 35 57.50 34.73 -63.55
N ASP A 36 58.78 34.39 -63.73
CA ASP A 36 60.02 35.13 -63.41
C ASP A 36 59.87 36.35 -62.45
N THR A 37 60.04 36.04 -61.16
CA THR A 37 60.58 36.84 -60.04
C THR A 37 59.95 38.19 -59.64
N LYS A 38 58.88 38.69 -60.27
CA LYS A 38 58.24 39.95 -59.81
C LYS A 38 56.80 39.85 -59.29
N GLY A 39 56.12 38.73 -59.46
CA GLY A 39 54.75 38.54 -58.98
C GLY A 39 54.70 37.94 -57.58
N GLU A 40 53.86 38.47 -56.69
CA GLU A 40 53.47 37.82 -55.44
C GLU A 40 52.19 37.00 -55.63
N LEU A 41 52.08 35.85 -54.96
CA LEU A 41 50.85 35.07 -54.88
C LEU A 41 50.20 35.31 -53.52
N LEU A 42 49.03 35.96 -53.52
CA LEU A 42 48.20 36.10 -52.33
C LEU A 42 47.16 34.98 -52.27
N LEU A 43 47.31 34.09 -51.28
CA LEU A 43 46.35 33.04 -50.96
C LEU A 43 45.48 33.47 -49.78
N VAL A 44 44.23 33.83 -50.06
CA VAL A 44 43.23 34.11 -49.02
C VAL A 44 42.40 32.86 -48.77
N ILE A 45 42.47 32.33 -47.54
CA ILE A 45 41.68 31.18 -47.10
C ILE A 45 40.65 31.69 -46.09
N ASN A 46 39.42 31.86 -46.56
CA ASN A 46 38.30 32.20 -45.70
C ASN A 46 37.79 30.94 -44.96
N GLN A 47 37.26 31.10 -43.75
CA GLN A 47 36.69 30.00 -42.95
C GLN A 47 37.68 28.83 -42.76
N PHE A 48 38.91 29.14 -42.36
CA PHE A 48 39.98 28.16 -42.18
C PHE A 48 39.61 27.04 -41.21
N GLU A 49 38.65 27.27 -40.30
CA GLU A 49 38.11 26.25 -39.40
C GLU A 49 37.50 25.03 -40.13
N GLU A 50 37.04 25.18 -41.38
CA GLU A 50 36.50 24.08 -42.17
C GLU A 50 37.50 22.94 -42.38
N LEU A 51 38.80 23.25 -42.37
CA LEU A 51 39.85 22.24 -42.40
C LEU A 51 39.72 21.26 -41.23
N PHE A 52 39.26 21.71 -40.06
CA PHE A 52 39.16 20.88 -38.86
C PHE A 52 37.77 20.28 -38.66
N THR A 53 36.73 20.83 -39.30
CA THR A 53 35.34 20.36 -39.16
C THR A 53 34.88 19.47 -40.31
N GLN A 54 35.37 19.71 -41.53
CA GLN A 54 34.93 19.00 -42.73
C GLN A 54 35.91 17.91 -43.21
N VAL A 55 37.21 18.03 -42.88
CA VAL A 55 38.21 17.03 -43.27
C VAL A 55 38.44 16.05 -42.11
N PRO A 56 37.93 14.81 -42.16
CA PRO A 56 38.03 13.88 -41.04
C PRO A 56 39.44 13.29 -40.87
N GLN A 57 40.14 13.03 -41.99
CA GLN A 57 41.46 12.39 -42.00
C GLN A 57 42.55 13.34 -41.50
N GLU A 58 43.24 12.95 -40.44
CA GLU A 58 44.29 13.76 -39.81
C GLU A 58 45.54 13.91 -40.69
N ASP A 59 45.94 12.83 -41.35
CA ASP A 59 47.11 12.83 -42.25
C ASP A 59 46.96 13.85 -43.39
N VAL A 60 45.73 14.00 -43.91
CA VAL A 60 45.42 14.97 -44.96
C VAL A 60 45.53 16.40 -44.45
N ARG A 61 45.03 16.68 -43.23
CA ARG A 61 45.16 18.00 -42.59
C ARG A 61 46.63 18.32 -42.35
N GLN A 62 47.38 17.37 -41.78
CA GLN A 62 48.78 17.54 -41.46
C GLN A 62 49.62 17.78 -42.72
N HIS A 63 49.42 17.00 -43.79
CA HIS A 63 50.10 17.20 -45.07
C HIS A 63 49.85 18.59 -45.63
N PHE A 64 48.60 19.05 -45.64
CA PHE A 64 48.25 20.39 -46.12
C PHE A 64 48.92 21.51 -45.31
N LEU A 65 48.88 21.41 -43.98
CA LEU A 65 49.51 22.38 -43.09
C LEU A 65 51.04 22.39 -43.25
N ASN A 66 51.66 21.23 -43.35
CA ASN A 66 53.10 21.10 -43.58
C ASN A 66 53.52 21.69 -44.93
N SER A 67 52.72 21.47 -45.98
CA SER A 67 52.93 22.11 -47.28
C SER A 67 52.88 23.64 -47.21
N LEU A 68 51.95 24.21 -46.44
CA LEU A 68 51.90 25.65 -46.21
C LEU A 68 53.12 26.16 -45.44
N VAL A 69 53.50 25.47 -44.36
CA VAL A 69 54.70 25.82 -43.58
C VAL A 69 55.94 25.81 -44.45
N GLN A 70 56.15 24.77 -45.26
CA GLN A 70 57.33 24.68 -46.14
C GLN A 70 57.34 25.81 -47.17
N ALA A 71 56.21 26.10 -47.82
CA ALA A 71 56.13 27.18 -48.80
C ALA A 71 56.35 28.58 -48.18
N LEU A 72 55.89 28.78 -46.94
CA LEU A 72 56.05 30.04 -46.19
C LEU A 72 57.43 30.20 -45.55
N SER A 73 58.18 29.10 -45.37
CA SER A 73 59.51 29.11 -44.75
C SER A 73 60.64 29.26 -45.79
N GLU A 74 60.33 29.27 -47.09
CA GLU A 74 61.33 29.51 -48.13
C GLU A 74 61.83 30.97 -48.03
N PRO A 75 63.16 31.21 -48.06
CA PRO A 75 63.72 32.55 -48.17
C PRO A 75 63.17 33.28 -49.41
N ASP A 76 62.78 34.54 -49.26
CA ASP A 76 62.19 35.36 -50.33
C ASP A 76 60.95 34.76 -51.01
N THR A 77 60.16 33.97 -50.26
CA THR A 77 58.92 33.38 -50.77
C THR A 77 57.97 34.46 -51.33
N PRO A 78 57.48 34.33 -52.58
CA PRO A 78 56.46 35.21 -53.12
C PRO A 78 55.06 34.90 -52.57
N LEU A 79 54.93 33.92 -51.67
CA LEU A 79 53.65 33.53 -51.07
C LEU A 79 53.28 34.44 -49.91
N ARG A 80 52.08 35.04 -49.99
CA ARG A 80 51.39 35.62 -48.85
C ARG A 80 50.14 34.80 -48.56
N VAL A 81 49.96 34.36 -47.32
CA VAL A 81 48.75 33.64 -46.90
C VAL A 81 48.01 34.48 -45.88
N ILE A 82 46.75 34.78 -46.17
CA ILE A 82 45.81 35.35 -45.21
C ILE A 82 44.79 34.27 -44.89
N ILE A 83 44.69 33.90 -43.62
CA ILE A 83 43.65 32.99 -43.14
C ILE A 83 42.68 33.79 -42.28
N SER A 84 41.38 33.59 -42.49
CA SER A 84 40.37 34.01 -41.52
C SER A 84 39.85 32.78 -40.80
N MET A 85 39.65 32.88 -39.49
CA MET A 85 39.01 31.84 -38.71
C MET A 85 38.23 32.46 -37.57
N ARG A 86 37.19 31.75 -37.13
CA ARG A 86 36.48 32.15 -35.91
C ARG A 86 37.36 31.96 -34.67
N ALA A 87 37.19 32.84 -33.68
CA ALA A 87 38.00 32.84 -32.46
C ALA A 87 37.88 31.54 -31.63
N ASP A 88 36.72 30.90 -31.66
CA ASP A 88 36.45 29.62 -30.96
C ASP A 88 37.18 28.42 -31.57
N PHE A 89 37.79 28.58 -32.76
CA PHE A 89 38.62 27.56 -33.41
C PHE A 89 40.12 27.83 -33.30
N TYR A 90 40.53 28.88 -32.57
CA TYR A 90 41.93 29.29 -32.46
C TYR A 90 42.83 28.20 -31.84
N ASP A 91 42.27 27.28 -31.04
CA ASP A 91 43.02 26.17 -30.46
C ASP A 91 43.42 25.10 -31.50
N ARG A 92 42.65 24.95 -32.60
CA ARG A 92 42.81 23.83 -33.54
C ARG A 92 44.13 23.90 -34.32
N PRO A 93 44.53 25.03 -34.94
CA PRO A 93 45.81 25.14 -35.61
C PRO A 93 47.01 24.99 -34.67
N LEU A 94 46.87 25.36 -33.39
CA LEU A 94 47.94 25.30 -32.40
C LEU A 94 48.35 23.86 -32.03
N ARG A 95 47.50 22.87 -32.34
CA ARG A 95 47.82 21.44 -32.20
C ARG A 95 48.93 20.98 -33.15
N TYR A 96 49.24 21.76 -34.19
CA TYR A 96 50.28 21.50 -35.17
C TYR A 96 51.49 22.41 -34.91
N PRO A 97 52.57 21.93 -34.26
CA PRO A 97 53.60 22.82 -33.69
C PRO A 97 54.25 23.77 -34.69
N ALA A 98 54.53 23.32 -35.91
CA ALA A 98 55.19 24.15 -36.93
C ALA A 98 54.27 25.25 -37.47
N PHE A 99 53.02 24.90 -37.79
CA PHE A 99 52.02 25.84 -38.27
C PHE A 99 51.53 26.78 -37.16
N GLY A 100 51.31 26.25 -35.95
CA GLY A 100 50.90 27.02 -34.78
C GLY A 100 51.86 28.14 -34.40
N ARG A 101 53.17 27.95 -34.61
CA ARG A 101 54.17 29.03 -34.45
C ARG A 101 53.95 30.17 -35.45
N LEU A 102 53.63 29.86 -36.71
CA LEU A 102 53.34 30.87 -37.73
C LEU A 102 52.09 31.66 -37.34
N VAL A 103 51.00 30.96 -37.00
CA VAL A 103 49.74 31.58 -36.56
C VAL A 103 49.97 32.51 -35.38
N ARG A 104 50.65 32.04 -34.32
CA ARG A 104 50.92 32.84 -33.12
C ARG A 104 51.72 34.12 -33.40
N SER A 105 52.62 34.09 -34.38
CA SER A 105 53.49 35.24 -34.69
C SER A 105 52.83 36.32 -35.58
N ARG A 106 51.68 36.02 -36.21
CA ARG A 106 51.05 36.85 -37.24
C ARG A 106 49.51 36.90 -37.13
N THR A 107 48.98 36.82 -35.91
CA THR A 107 47.53 36.91 -35.69
C THR A 107 47.11 38.36 -35.45
N GLU A 108 46.20 38.86 -36.27
CA GLU A 108 45.48 40.12 -36.05
C GLU A 108 44.08 39.80 -35.53
N VAL A 109 43.65 40.46 -34.45
CA VAL A 109 42.31 40.27 -33.88
C VAL A 109 41.37 41.29 -34.51
N VAL A 110 40.37 40.81 -35.25
CA VAL A 110 39.30 41.66 -35.78
C VAL A 110 38.28 41.90 -34.68
N LEU A 111 38.13 43.16 -34.27
CA LEU A 111 37.13 43.59 -33.29
C LEU A 111 35.76 43.77 -33.98
N PRO A 112 34.66 43.81 -33.20
CA PRO A 112 33.36 44.23 -33.73
C PRO A 112 33.46 45.60 -34.43
N LEU A 113 32.70 45.77 -35.51
CA LEU A 113 32.69 47.02 -36.28
C LEU A 113 32.23 48.19 -35.39
N SER A 114 32.91 49.33 -35.52
CA SER A 114 32.42 50.58 -34.93
C SER A 114 31.16 51.08 -35.66
N GLU A 115 30.45 52.06 -35.08
CA GLU A 115 29.31 52.70 -35.76
C GLU A 115 29.70 53.28 -37.12
N GLU A 116 30.85 53.97 -37.20
CA GLU A 116 31.38 54.53 -38.45
C GLU A 116 31.69 53.44 -39.49
N GLU A 117 32.26 52.31 -39.05
CA GLU A 117 32.54 51.18 -39.93
C GLU A 117 31.27 50.47 -40.38
N LEU A 118 30.25 50.38 -39.53
CA LEU A 118 28.91 49.88 -39.88
C LEU A 118 28.23 50.77 -40.91
N GLU A 119 28.28 52.10 -40.73
CA GLU A 119 27.78 53.06 -41.71
C GLU A 119 28.46 52.85 -43.06
N LEU A 120 29.80 52.75 -43.08
CA LEU A 120 30.57 52.48 -44.30
C LEU A 120 30.20 51.13 -44.93
N ALA A 121 29.95 50.10 -44.12
CA ALA A 121 29.54 48.78 -44.59
C ALA A 121 28.14 48.79 -45.25
N ILE A 122 27.26 49.73 -44.87
CA ILE A 122 25.93 49.90 -45.45
C ILE A 122 25.98 50.82 -46.68
N VAL A 123 26.59 52.00 -46.54
CA VAL A 123 26.63 53.04 -47.57
C VAL A 123 27.53 52.67 -48.74
N GLY A 124 28.67 52.03 -48.48
CA GLY A 124 29.66 51.70 -49.50
C GLY A 124 29.12 50.81 -50.61
N PRO A 125 28.54 49.63 -50.29
CA PRO A 125 27.89 48.78 -51.29
C PRO A 125 26.78 49.50 -52.06
N ALA A 126 25.88 50.21 -51.36
CA ALA A 126 24.77 50.94 -51.98
C ALA A 126 25.25 51.99 -52.98
N SER A 127 26.28 52.77 -52.62
CA SER A 127 26.89 53.78 -53.49
C SER A 127 27.52 53.17 -54.74
N ARG A 128 28.20 52.01 -54.61
CA ARG A 128 28.84 51.33 -55.76
C ARG A 128 27.85 50.86 -56.82
N VAL A 129 26.63 50.48 -56.41
CA VAL A 129 25.55 50.08 -57.34
C VAL A 129 24.60 51.24 -57.66
N GLY A 130 24.85 52.43 -57.12
CA GLY A 130 24.10 53.68 -57.32
C GLY A 130 22.70 53.68 -56.71
N LEU A 131 22.49 53.00 -55.59
CA LEU A 131 21.26 53.10 -54.81
C LEU A 131 21.23 54.40 -54.00
N ILE A 132 20.02 54.92 -53.76
CA ILE A 132 19.77 56.09 -52.94
C ILE A 132 19.26 55.61 -51.57
N LEU A 133 19.89 56.07 -50.50
CA LEU A 133 19.47 55.78 -49.13
C LEU A 133 18.65 56.97 -48.63
N GLU A 134 17.42 56.73 -48.16
CA GLU A 134 16.60 57.78 -47.56
C GLU A 134 17.26 58.33 -46.28
N PRO A 135 17.21 59.65 -46.02
CA PRO A 135 17.74 60.22 -44.78
C PRO A 135 17.17 59.54 -43.53
N GLY A 136 18.03 59.24 -42.55
CA GLY A 136 17.65 58.56 -41.31
C GLY A 136 17.67 57.03 -41.38
N LEU A 137 17.67 56.43 -42.58
CA LEU A 137 17.71 54.97 -42.74
C LEU A 137 18.97 54.33 -42.15
N VAL A 138 20.14 54.89 -42.47
CA VAL A 138 21.42 54.34 -41.99
C VAL A 138 21.51 54.42 -40.48
N GLN A 139 21.08 55.55 -39.88
CA GLN A 139 21.05 55.74 -38.43
C GLN A 139 20.12 54.74 -37.75
N ALA A 140 18.93 54.49 -38.32
CA ALA A 140 18.01 53.47 -37.80
C ALA A 140 18.62 52.06 -37.85
N ILE A 141 19.31 51.70 -38.94
CA ILE A 141 19.97 50.40 -39.07
C ILE A 141 21.13 50.27 -38.08
N VAL A 142 21.98 51.28 -37.96
CA VAL A 142 23.15 51.25 -37.06
C VAL A 142 22.69 51.14 -35.60
N GLN A 143 21.67 51.90 -35.21
CA GLN A 143 21.10 51.83 -33.86
C GLN A 143 20.61 50.41 -33.53
N ASP A 144 19.87 49.77 -34.44
CA ASP A 144 19.37 48.41 -34.23
C ASP A 144 20.49 47.36 -34.11
N VAL A 145 21.64 47.57 -34.77
CA VAL A 145 22.80 46.66 -34.73
C VAL A 145 23.67 46.90 -33.49
N SER A 146 23.93 48.16 -33.14
CA SER A 146 24.79 48.54 -32.01
C SER A 146 24.26 48.04 -30.66
N GLU A 147 22.95 47.92 -30.50
CA GLU A 147 22.32 47.42 -29.28
C GLU A 147 22.42 45.88 -29.11
N GLN A 148 22.94 45.16 -30.12
CA GLN A 148 22.86 43.70 -30.18
C GLN A 148 24.18 42.98 -30.47
N PRO A 149 24.71 42.22 -29.49
CA PRO A 149 25.86 41.34 -29.72
C PRO A 149 25.57 40.33 -30.83
N GLY A 150 26.42 40.29 -31.85
CA GLY A 150 26.28 39.33 -32.96
C GLY A 150 25.23 39.69 -34.00
N ALA A 151 24.82 40.95 -34.13
CA ALA A 151 23.81 41.40 -35.10
C ALA A 151 24.31 41.51 -36.56
N LEU A 152 25.59 41.29 -36.86
CA LEU A 152 26.11 41.36 -38.26
C LEU A 152 25.41 40.40 -39.23
N PRO A 153 25.13 39.12 -38.88
CA PRO A 153 24.31 38.25 -39.71
C PRO A 153 22.88 38.78 -39.86
N LEU A 154 22.30 39.36 -38.81
CA LEU A 154 20.96 39.97 -38.86
C LEU A 154 20.92 41.18 -39.81
N LEU A 155 21.95 42.02 -39.76
CA LEU A 155 22.15 43.14 -40.69
C LEU A 155 22.18 42.65 -42.13
N GLN A 156 22.87 41.53 -42.42
CA GLN A 156 22.88 40.95 -43.76
C GLN A 156 21.45 40.63 -44.26
N TYR A 157 20.60 40.05 -43.41
CA TYR A 157 19.21 39.75 -43.78
C TYR A 157 18.39 41.01 -43.99
N ALA A 158 18.48 41.97 -43.07
CA ALA A 158 17.73 43.22 -43.19
C ALA A 158 18.11 44.02 -44.43
N LEU A 159 19.41 44.10 -44.76
CA LEU A 159 19.86 44.74 -46.00
C LEU A 159 19.40 43.97 -47.25
N THR A 160 19.35 42.63 -47.20
CA THR A 160 18.84 41.82 -48.31
C THR A 160 17.35 42.06 -48.52
N GLU A 161 16.55 42.04 -47.45
CA GLU A 161 15.11 42.28 -47.52
C GLU A 161 14.79 43.72 -47.95
N LEU A 162 15.52 44.69 -47.40
CA LEU A 162 15.39 46.09 -47.79
C LEU A 162 15.74 46.29 -49.27
N PHE A 163 16.76 45.60 -49.78
CA PHE A 163 17.11 45.62 -51.20
C PHE A 163 16.00 44.99 -52.06
N GLU A 164 15.41 43.88 -51.65
CA GLU A 164 14.30 43.24 -52.38
C GLU A 164 13.04 44.11 -52.42
N ARG A 165 12.76 44.88 -51.35
CA ARG A 165 11.57 45.75 -51.21
C ARG A 165 11.78 47.20 -51.66
N ARG A 166 12.94 47.53 -52.20
CA ARG A 166 13.30 48.90 -52.61
C ARG A 166 12.31 49.48 -53.61
N ASP A 167 12.07 50.78 -53.54
CA ASP A 167 11.29 51.50 -54.55
C ASP A 167 12.23 52.00 -55.66
N GLY A 168 12.32 51.22 -56.74
CA GLY A 168 13.22 51.49 -57.86
C GLY A 168 14.69 51.44 -57.46
N ARG A 169 15.27 52.63 -57.20
CA ARG A 169 16.67 52.79 -56.75
C ARG A 169 16.77 53.28 -55.30
N THR A 170 15.65 53.53 -54.63
CA THR A 170 15.61 54.13 -53.30
C THR A 170 15.33 53.06 -52.25
N LEU A 171 16.19 52.98 -51.23
CA LEU A 171 15.96 52.23 -50.01
C LEU A 171 15.33 53.18 -48.99
N THR A 172 14.13 52.85 -48.51
CA THR A 172 13.32 53.75 -47.68
C THR A 172 13.28 53.31 -46.22
N VAL A 173 13.11 54.28 -45.31
CA VAL A 173 12.90 54.04 -43.88
C VAL A 173 11.60 53.26 -43.65
N ASN A 174 10.56 53.57 -44.43
CA ASN A 174 9.30 52.83 -44.39
C ASN A 174 9.49 51.37 -44.78
N ALA A 175 10.19 51.06 -45.89
CA ALA A 175 10.46 49.67 -46.27
C ALA A 175 11.30 48.92 -45.21
N TYR A 176 12.19 49.63 -44.50
CA TYR A 176 12.97 49.07 -43.41
C TYR A 176 12.10 48.72 -42.19
N HIS A 177 11.26 49.64 -41.70
CA HIS A 177 10.33 49.35 -40.60
C HIS A 177 9.25 48.32 -41.01
N ASP A 178 8.79 48.40 -42.26
CA ASP A 178 7.93 47.40 -42.90
C ASP A 178 8.66 46.09 -43.21
N SER A 179 9.97 45.98 -42.94
CA SER A 179 10.71 44.70 -42.87
C SER A 179 11.03 44.29 -41.43
N GLY A 180 10.75 45.15 -40.45
CA GLY A 180 10.80 44.86 -39.02
C GLY A 180 12.18 45.16 -38.44
N GLY A 181 12.96 45.97 -39.16
CA GLY A 181 14.33 46.26 -38.83
C GLY A 181 15.25 45.04 -38.88
N VAL A 182 16.42 45.17 -38.27
CA VAL A 182 17.44 44.11 -38.18
C VAL A 182 16.89 42.86 -37.47
N LEU A 183 16.10 43.07 -36.44
CA LEU A 183 15.52 42.00 -35.61
C LEU A 183 14.38 41.24 -36.29
N GLY A 184 13.44 41.97 -36.89
CA GLY A 184 12.20 41.40 -37.43
C GLY A 184 12.34 40.83 -38.84
N ALA A 185 13.33 41.25 -39.63
CA ALA A 185 13.54 40.77 -41.01
C ALA A 185 13.67 39.24 -41.06
N LEU A 186 14.47 38.68 -40.14
CA LEU A 186 14.67 37.24 -40.05
C LEU A 186 13.37 36.49 -39.70
N ALA A 187 12.57 37.04 -38.79
CA ALA A 187 11.29 36.47 -38.37
C ALA A 187 10.24 36.51 -39.49
N ARG A 188 10.19 37.58 -40.29
CA ARG A 188 9.31 37.65 -41.46
C ARG A 188 9.70 36.65 -42.51
N ARG A 189 11.00 36.56 -42.83
CA ARG A 189 11.48 35.58 -43.80
C ARG A 189 11.13 34.15 -43.37
N ALA A 190 11.24 33.85 -42.08
CA ALA A 190 10.79 32.57 -41.53
C ALA A 190 9.27 32.36 -41.70
N GLU A 191 8.44 33.38 -41.48
CA GLU A 191 6.99 33.31 -41.71
C GLU A 191 6.63 33.12 -43.20
N GLU A 192 7.32 33.80 -44.12
CA GLU A 192 7.12 33.64 -45.57
C GLU A 192 7.47 32.22 -46.02
N ILE A 193 8.63 31.71 -45.59
CA ILE A 193 9.09 30.36 -45.88
C ILE A 193 8.10 29.34 -45.31
N TYR A 194 7.66 29.53 -44.05
CA TYR A 194 6.67 28.67 -43.42
C TYR A 194 5.34 28.64 -44.18
N LYS A 195 4.82 29.79 -44.61
CA LYS A 195 3.58 29.88 -45.39
C LYS A 195 3.68 29.22 -46.76
N GLY A 196 4.89 29.15 -47.33
CA GLY A 196 5.16 28.48 -48.60
C GLY A 196 5.23 26.94 -48.49
N LEU A 197 5.31 26.38 -47.29
CA LEU A 197 5.29 24.94 -47.06
C LEU A 197 3.87 24.38 -47.19
N ASP A 198 3.76 23.13 -47.62
CA ASP A 198 2.53 22.35 -47.57
C ASP A 198 2.16 21.97 -46.12
N LEU A 199 1.01 21.31 -45.92
CA LEU A 199 0.54 20.97 -44.57
C LEU A 199 1.51 20.07 -43.80
N ALA A 200 2.12 19.08 -44.48
CA ALA A 200 3.09 18.18 -43.88
C ALA A 200 4.38 18.93 -43.50
N GLY A 201 4.90 19.78 -44.38
CA GLY A 201 6.06 20.63 -44.13
C GLY A 201 5.82 21.63 -43.00
N GLN A 202 4.63 22.23 -42.92
CA GLN A 202 4.27 23.13 -41.82
C GLN A 202 4.25 22.41 -40.46
N GLN A 203 3.70 21.20 -40.41
CA GLN A 203 3.73 20.38 -39.20
C GLN A 203 5.15 19.98 -38.83
N ALA A 204 5.96 19.56 -39.81
CA ALA A 204 7.38 19.23 -39.62
C ALA A 204 8.16 20.44 -39.06
N ALA A 205 7.97 21.62 -39.64
CA ALA A 205 8.62 22.86 -39.20
C ALA A 205 8.25 23.21 -37.76
N ARG A 206 6.96 23.09 -37.38
CA ARG A 206 6.51 23.30 -35.99
C ARG A 206 7.24 22.35 -35.04
N GLN A 207 7.27 21.04 -35.33
CA GLN A 207 7.87 20.04 -34.45
C GLN A 207 9.39 20.22 -34.32
N VAL A 208 10.09 20.51 -35.44
CA VAL A 208 11.53 20.78 -35.43
C VAL A 208 11.86 22.00 -34.58
N LEU A 209 11.18 23.13 -34.81
CA LEU A 209 11.48 24.37 -34.10
C LEU A 209 11.19 24.27 -32.60
N LEU A 210 10.11 23.61 -32.20
CA LEU A 210 9.82 23.37 -30.78
C LEU A 210 10.95 22.58 -30.09
N ARG A 211 11.56 21.61 -30.78
CA ARG A 211 12.68 20.82 -30.22
C ARG A 211 14.00 21.59 -30.15
N LEU A 212 14.19 22.59 -31.00
CA LEU A 212 15.38 23.44 -31.07
C LEU A 212 15.37 24.63 -30.10
N VAL A 213 14.39 24.70 -29.19
CA VAL A 213 14.28 25.78 -28.19
C VAL A 213 14.30 25.20 -26.78
N THR A 214 15.10 25.80 -25.91
CA THR A 214 15.06 25.61 -24.46
C THR A 214 14.11 26.65 -23.87
N VAL A 215 13.04 26.18 -23.23
CA VAL A 215 12.04 27.04 -22.60
C VAL A 215 12.54 27.44 -21.23
N GLY A 216 12.67 28.74 -20.98
CA GLY A 216 13.16 29.31 -19.73
C GLY A 216 12.17 29.20 -18.58
N GLU A 217 12.65 29.02 -17.34
CA GLU A 217 11.82 29.12 -16.13
C GLU A 217 11.82 30.57 -15.62
N GLY A 218 11.06 31.43 -16.29
CA GLY A 218 11.03 32.87 -15.99
C GLY A 218 12.21 33.66 -16.57
N SER A 219 13.14 32.98 -17.23
CA SER A 219 14.15 33.56 -18.12
C SER A 219 13.66 33.57 -19.57
N GLU A 220 14.40 34.24 -20.45
CA GLU A 220 14.13 34.19 -21.89
C GLU A 220 14.33 32.79 -22.46
N ASP A 221 13.55 32.48 -23.51
CA ASP A 221 13.66 31.24 -24.27
C ASP A 221 14.92 31.29 -25.14
N THR A 222 15.77 30.26 -25.04
CA THR A 222 17.09 30.21 -25.69
C THR A 222 17.16 29.10 -26.72
N ARG A 223 18.11 29.18 -27.65
CA ARG A 223 18.32 28.11 -28.62
C ARG A 223 18.89 26.86 -27.95
N ARG A 224 18.39 25.69 -28.38
CA ARG A 224 18.89 24.36 -27.99
C ARG A 224 19.65 23.76 -29.14
N ARG A 225 20.84 23.22 -28.84
CA ARG A 225 21.60 22.37 -29.76
C ARG A 225 21.08 20.93 -29.67
N VAL A 226 20.65 20.38 -30.80
CA VAL A 226 20.02 19.06 -30.88
C VAL A 226 20.77 18.19 -31.87
N ARG A 227 20.92 16.90 -31.58
CA ARG A 227 21.58 15.97 -32.52
C ARG A 227 20.71 15.81 -33.77
N LYS A 228 21.33 15.80 -34.96
CA LYS A 228 20.58 15.59 -36.21
C LYS A 228 19.81 14.28 -36.19
N ALA A 229 20.38 13.22 -35.60
CA ALA A 229 19.71 11.93 -35.44
C ALA A 229 18.43 12.02 -34.59
N GLU A 230 18.40 12.85 -33.53
CA GLU A 230 17.21 13.08 -32.69
C GLU A 230 16.09 13.77 -33.48
N LEU A 231 16.44 14.72 -34.36
CA LEU A 231 15.46 15.37 -35.24
C LEU A 231 14.94 14.42 -36.32
N MET A 232 15.81 13.61 -36.92
CA MET A 232 15.42 12.61 -37.92
C MET A 232 14.57 11.48 -37.32
N ALA A 233 14.60 11.29 -36.00
CA ALA A 233 13.80 10.29 -35.30
C ALA A 233 12.38 10.78 -34.93
N ILE A 234 12.00 12.01 -35.30
CA ILE A 234 10.63 12.52 -35.13
C ILE A 234 9.70 11.72 -36.03
N ASP A 235 8.57 11.25 -35.49
CA ASP A 235 7.53 10.54 -36.24
C ASP A 235 6.70 11.47 -37.14
N VAL A 236 7.37 12.07 -38.14
CA VAL A 236 6.84 12.96 -39.18
C VAL A 236 7.35 12.42 -40.52
N PRO A 237 6.60 12.55 -41.64
CA PRO A 237 7.06 12.07 -42.94
C PRO A 237 8.47 12.57 -43.29
N ASP A 238 9.38 11.63 -43.59
CA ASP A 238 10.80 11.92 -43.85
C ASP A 238 11.01 12.95 -44.97
N GLU A 239 10.17 12.93 -46.00
CA GLU A 239 10.24 13.87 -47.12
C GLU A 239 9.97 15.31 -46.66
N ALA A 240 8.95 15.52 -45.85
CA ALA A 240 8.60 16.83 -45.30
C ALA A 240 9.68 17.32 -44.32
N LEU A 241 10.22 16.43 -43.49
CA LEU A 241 11.29 16.78 -42.55
C LEU A 241 12.57 17.20 -43.27
N ASN A 242 13.03 16.42 -44.25
CA ASN A 242 14.21 16.74 -45.04
C ASN A 242 14.01 18.05 -45.81
N GLN A 243 12.83 18.25 -46.41
CA GLN A 243 12.50 19.50 -47.10
C GLN A 243 12.62 20.71 -46.16
N VAL A 244 12.09 20.64 -44.94
CA VAL A 244 12.18 21.72 -43.96
C VAL A 244 13.63 21.99 -43.58
N ILE A 245 14.40 20.94 -43.25
CA ILE A 245 15.81 21.06 -42.86
C ILE A 245 16.62 21.72 -43.99
N ASP A 246 16.44 21.27 -45.23
CA ASP A 246 17.16 21.80 -46.39
C ASP A 246 16.76 23.24 -46.72
N LEU A 247 15.47 23.55 -46.70
CA LEU A 247 14.95 24.89 -46.97
C LEU A 247 15.42 25.89 -45.90
N TYR A 248 15.32 25.51 -44.63
CA TYR A 248 15.71 26.36 -43.52
C TYR A 248 17.24 26.50 -43.43
N SER A 249 18.00 25.48 -43.85
CA SER A 249 19.45 25.57 -44.05
C SER A 249 19.82 26.56 -45.16
N LYS A 250 19.17 26.44 -46.32
CA LYS A 250 19.39 27.31 -47.49
C LYS A 250 19.19 28.79 -47.16
N TYR A 251 18.15 29.10 -46.38
CA TYR A 251 17.87 30.47 -45.92
C TYR A 251 18.49 30.80 -44.56
N ARG A 252 19.39 29.94 -44.05
CA ARG A 252 20.17 30.13 -42.82
C ARG A 252 19.30 30.46 -41.58
N LEU A 253 18.13 29.84 -41.50
CA LEU A 253 17.30 29.81 -40.28
C LEU A 253 17.80 28.75 -39.30
N LEU A 254 18.46 27.71 -39.83
CA LEU A 254 19.13 26.65 -39.05
C LEU A 254 20.62 26.67 -39.33
N THR A 255 21.41 26.44 -38.28
CA THR A 255 22.86 26.23 -38.35
C THR A 255 23.20 24.80 -38.01
N PHE A 256 24.23 24.28 -38.67
CA PHE A 256 24.73 22.93 -38.49
C PHE A 256 26.13 23.00 -37.92
N ASP A 257 26.35 22.26 -36.84
CA ASP A 257 27.63 22.18 -36.14
C ASP A 257 27.92 20.70 -35.82
N ARG A 258 29.00 20.42 -35.10
CA ARG A 258 29.26 19.10 -34.52
C ARG A 258 29.38 19.21 -33.01
N ASP A 259 28.89 18.19 -32.32
CA ASP A 259 29.09 18.06 -30.88
C ASP A 259 30.60 18.01 -30.57
N PRO A 260 31.10 18.80 -29.60
CA PRO A 260 32.54 18.87 -29.32
C PRO A 260 33.10 17.55 -28.76
N VAL A 261 32.27 16.73 -28.12
CA VAL A 261 32.65 15.47 -27.48
C VAL A 261 32.40 14.30 -28.43
N THR A 262 31.16 14.14 -28.92
CA THR A 262 30.79 12.98 -29.74
C THR A 262 31.11 13.15 -31.23
N ARG A 263 31.38 14.39 -31.68
CA ARG A 263 31.56 14.78 -33.09
C ARG A 263 30.35 14.50 -33.99
N GLU A 264 29.21 14.16 -33.40
CA GLU A 264 27.96 13.94 -34.12
C GLU A 264 27.42 15.26 -34.70
N PRO A 265 26.76 15.24 -35.86
CA PRO A 265 26.17 16.44 -36.43
C PRO A 265 25.02 16.95 -35.54
N THR A 266 25.05 18.24 -35.23
CA THR A 266 24.03 18.94 -34.44
C THR A 266 23.38 20.04 -35.24
N VAL A 267 22.13 20.35 -34.91
CA VAL A 267 21.31 21.41 -35.50
C VAL A 267 20.89 22.36 -34.39
N GLU A 268 20.91 23.66 -34.66
CA GLU A 268 20.43 24.70 -33.77
C GLU A 268 19.76 25.82 -34.58
N VAL A 269 18.94 26.65 -33.92
CA VAL A 269 18.40 27.87 -34.55
C VAL A 269 19.55 28.84 -34.80
N ALA A 270 19.59 29.43 -35.99
CA ALA A 270 20.69 30.29 -36.42
C ALA A 270 20.87 31.53 -35.52
N HIS A 271 19.76 32.10 -35.03
CA HIS A 271 19.77 33.26 -34.14
C HIS A 271 18.60 33.26 -33.15
N GLU A 272 18.81 33.72 -31.92
CA GLU A 272 17.74 33.84 -30.90
C GLU A 272 16.68 34.87 -31.26
N ALA A 273 16.99 35.79 -32.19
CA ALA A 273 16.03 36.74 -32.75
C ALA A 273 14.81 36.04 -33.38
N LEU A 274 14.98 34.84 -33.95
CA LEU A 274 13.86 34.04 -34.44
C LEU A 274 12.91 33.62 -33.31
N ILE A 275 13.44 33.29 -32.14
CA ILE A 275 12.65 32.90 -30.98
C ILE A 275 11.92 34.11 -30.41
N ARG A 276 12.59 35.27 -30.36
CA ARG A 276 12.05 36.50 -29.78
C ARG A 276 11.05 37.23 -30.69
N GLU A 277 11.28 37.31 -31.99
CA GLU A 277 10.49 38.18 -32.89
C GLU A 277 9.44 37.43 -33.69
N TRP A 278 9.59 36.11 -33.88
CA TRP A 278 8.63 35.36 -34.69
C TRP A 278 7.37 35.03 -33.89
N ASN A 279 6.33 35.84 -34.09
CA ASN A 279 5.03 35.73 -33.41
C ASN A 279 4.44 34.31 -33.39
N ARG A 280 4.52 33.59 -34.51
CA ARG A 280 4.01 32.22 -34.64
C ARG A 280 4.79 31.24 -33.76
N LEU A 281 6.12 31.31 -33.80
CA LEU A 281 6.97 30.47 -32.95
C LEU A 281 6.74 30.77 -31.47
N ARG A 282 6.63 32.06 -31.10
CA ARG A 282 6.27 32.45 -29.73
C ARG A 282 4.93 31.87 -29.28
N ALA A 283 3.91 31.92 -30.15
CA ALA A 283 2.60 31.34 -29.84
C ALA A 283 2.69 29.82 -29.65
N TRP A 284 3.45 29.12 -30.50
CA TRP A 284 3.66 27.68 -30.33
C TRP A 284 4.39 27.36 -29.03
N LEU A 285 5.47 28.09 -28.73
CA LEU A 285 6.24 27.90 -27.50
C LEU A 285 5.36 28.15 -26.28
N ALA A 286 4.58 29.23 -26.25
CA ALA A 286 3.67 29.56 -25.16
C ALA A 286 2.61 28.48 -24.93
N ASN A 287 2.00 27.96 -26.00
CA ASN A 287 0.95 26.95 -25.92
C ASN A 287 1.48 25.56 -25.56
N SER A 288 2.74 25.26 -25.88
CA SER A 288 3.33 23.93 -25.69
C SER A 288 4.37 23.88 -24.55
N ARG A 289 4.45 24.89 -23.67
CA ARG A 289 5.47 24.95 -22.60
C ARG A 289 5.44 23.73 -21.67
N GLU A 290 4.26 23.36 -21.17
CA GLU A 290 4.12 22.22 -20.25
C GLU A 290 4.37 20.89 -20.96
N ASP A 291 3.90 20.77 -22.20
CA ASP A 291 4.13 19.60 -23.05
C ASP A 291 5.62 19.39 -23.32
N MET A 292 6.34 20.44 -23.69
CA MET A 292 7.78 20.37 -23.93
C MET A 292 8.55 19.99 -22.66
N ARG A 293 8.11 20.41 -21.48
CA ARG A 293 8.71 19.99 -20.21
C ARG A 293 8.50 18.51 -19.95
N THR A 294 7.29 18.02 -20.19
CA THR A 294 6.95 16.60 -20.01
C THR A 294 7.71 15.73 -21.01
N GLN A 295 7.76 16.14 -22.28
CA GLN A 295 8.52 15.49 -23.34
C GLN A 295 10.02 15.45 -23.02
N ARG A 296 10.63 16.54 -22.52
CA ARG A 296 12.04 16.52 -22.09
C ARG A 296 12.33 15.54 -20.96
N ARG A 297 11.42 15.42 -19.99
CA ARG A 297 11.55 14.43 -18.91
C ARG A 297 11.42 13.01 -19.45
N LEU A 298 10.54 12.79 -20.43
CA LEU A 298 10.39 11.50 -21.10
C LEU A 298 11.66 11.14 -21.90
N ALA A 299 12.20 12.08 -22.67
CA ALA A 299 13.44 11.90 -23.43
C ALA A 299 14.61 11.50 -22.53
N ALA A 300 14.78 12.18 -21.39
CA ALA A 300 15.83 11.84 -20.43
C ALA A 300 15.68 10.41 -19.87
N LEU A 301 14.45 9.98 -19.56
CA LEU A 301 14.20 8.61 -19.11
C LEU A 301 14.47 7.58 -20.21
N ALA A 302 14.09 7.89 -21.44
CA ALA A 302 14.31 7.01 -22.59
C ALA A 302 15.82 6.87 -22.91
N ASP A 303 16.59 7.95 -22.81
CA ASP A 303 18.04 7.94 -22.94
C ASP A 303 18.72 7.16 -21.81
N GLU A 304 18.30 7.33 -20.56
CA GLU A 304 18.80 6.54 -19.43
C GLU A 304 18.51 5.04 -19.62
N TRP A 305 17.32 4.69 -20.08
CA TRP A 305 16.95 3.32 -20.39
C TRP A 305 17.79 2.75 -21.54
N LEU A 306 18.00 3.51 -22.62
CA LEU A 306 18.85 3.09 -23.74
C LEU A 306 20.30 2.86 -23.30
N ASN A 307 20.86 3.79 -22.51
CA ASN A 307 22.23 3.70 -21.98
C ASN A 307 22.40 2.58 -20.94
N SER A 308 21.32 2.06 -20.38
CA SER A 308 21.31 0.90 -19.47
C SER A 308 21.22 -0.45 -20.20
N ASP A 309 21.46 -0.48 -21.51
CA ASP A 309 21.18 -1.63 -22.39
C ASP A 309 19.73 -2.10 -22.29
N ARG A 310 18.79 -1.14 -22.20
CA ARG A 310 17.34 -1.36 -22.15
C ARG A 310 16.87 -2.17 -20.93
N ASN A 311 17.49 -1.95 -19.77
CA ASN A 311 17.15 -2.66 -18.55
C ASN A 311 15.73 -2.30 -18.05
N ILE A 312 14.93 -3.34 -17.77
CA ILE A 312 13.54 -3.25 -17.29
C ILE A 312 13.39 -2.39 -16.03
N SER A 313 14.42 -2.34 -15.17
CA SER A 313 14.40 -1.56 -13.92
C SER A 313 14.30 -0.05 -14.14
N TYR A 314 14.70 0.44 -15.31
CA TYR A 314 14.61 1.85 -15.69
C TYR A 314 13.27 2.22 -16.32
N LEU A 315 12.42 1.24 -16.62
CA LEU A 315 11.08 1.51 -17.15
C LEU A 315 10.22 2.22 -16.11
N VAL A 316 9.51 3.26 -16.55
CA VAL A 316 8.62 4.02 -15.69
C VAL A 316 7.40 3.16 -15.32
N THR A 317 7.02 3.16 -14.05
CA THR A 317 5.89 2.37 -13.55
C THR A 317 4.90 3.21 -12.74
N GLY A 318 3.74 2.61 -12.44
CA GLY A 318 2.77 3.19 -11.51
C GLY A 318 2.13 4.50 -11.99
N PRO A 319 1.87 5.46 -11.08
CA PRO A 319 1.18 6.71 -11.41
C PRO A 319 1.88 7.56 -12.47
N ARG A 320 3.22 7.55 -12.50
CA ARG A 320 4.01 8.33 -13.46
C ARG A 320 3.83 7.82 -14.88
N LEU A 321 3.75 6.51 -15.08
CA LEU A 321 3.41 5.91 -16.38
C LEU A 321 1.98 6.25 -16.80
N ALA A 322 1.02 6.27 -15.86
CA ALA A 322 -0.35 6.69 -16.17
C ALA A 322 -0.42 8.15 -16.62
N GLN A 323 0.30 9.04 -15.94
CA GLN A 323 0.40 10.45 -16.31
C GLN A 323 1.03 10.64 -17.70
N LEU A 324 2.12 9.92 -18.01
CA LEU A 324 2.77 9.99 -19.32
C LEU A 324 1.87 9.47 -20.44
N ASN A 325 1.10 8.41 -20.20
CA ASN A 325 0.13 7.91 -21.19
C ASN A 325 -1.00 8.93 -21.41
N GLN A 326 -1.58 9.47 -20.33
CA GLN A 326 -2.62 10.50 -20.46
C GLN A 326 -2.12 11.73 -21.22
N TRP A 327 -0.89 12.15 -20.94
CA TRP A 327 -0.24 13.23 -21.65
C TRP A 327 -0.01 12.90 -23.13
N LYS A 328 0.49 11.69 -23.44
CA LYS A 328 0.69 11.22 -24.83
C LYS A 328 -0.61 11.28 -25.65
N ASP A 329 -1.76 10.98 -25.04
CA ASP A 329 -3.07 11.01 -25.71
C ASP A 329 -3.60 12.43 -25.96
N GLN A 330 -3.06 13.44 -25.28
CA GLN A 330 -3.55 14.82 -25.31
C GLN A 330 -2.60 15.81 -26.01
N THR A 331 -1.31 15.47 -26.10
CA THR A 331 -0.30 16.38 -26.64
C THR A 331 -0.29 16.40 -28.16
N ASP A 332 -0.03 17.58 -28.73
CA ASP A 332 0.27 17.76 -30.15
C ASP A 332 1.75 17.51 -30.49
N LEU A 333 2.60 17.25 -29.47
CA LEU A 333 4.02 17.00 -29.69
C LEU A 333 4.24 15.60 -30.24
N VAL A 334 4.99 15.52 -31.33
CA VAL A 334 5.38 14.25 -31.91
C VAL A 334 6.57 13.69 -31.13
N LEU A 335 6.45 12.45 -30.67
CA LEU A 335 7.51 11.73 -29.95
C LEU A 335 8.59 11.23 -30.92
N THR A 336 9.80 11.02 -30.42
CA THR A 336 10.79 10.24 -31.15
C THR A 336 10.44 8.76 -31.17
N ALA A 337 11.01 8.01 -32.11
CA ALA A 337 10.95 6.55 -32.11
C ALA A 337 11.39 5.94 -30.76
N LEU A 338 12.46 6.49 -30.16
CA LEU A 338 12.96 6.02 -28.86
C LEU A 338 12.00 6.31 -27.70
N GLU A 339 11.43 7.52 -27.64
CA GLU A 339 10.42 7.90 -26.64
C GLU A 339 9.15 7.05 -26.75
N GLY A 340 8.72 6.77 -27.99
CA GLY A 340 7.60 5.88 -28.29
C GLY A 340 7.86 4.47 -27.80
N GLU A 341 8.99 3.90 -28.19
CA GLU A 341 9.43 2.55 -27.79
C GLU A 341 9.55 2.40 -26.26
N TYR A 342 10.12 3.40 -25.59
CA TYR A 342 10.24 3.40 -24.13
C TYR A 342 8.87 3.37 -23.42
N LEU A 343 7.88 4.12 -23.93
CA LEU A 343 6.52 4.08 -23.38
C LEU A 343 5.81 2.76 -23.67
N GLU A 344 6.00 2.21 -24.86
CA GLU A 344 5.44 0.90 -25.23
C GLU A 344 5.98 -0.22 -24.34
N GLU A 345 7.31 -0.29 -24.16
CA GLU A 345 7.95 -1.25 -23.26
C GLU A 345 7.52 -1.05 -21.80
N SER A 346 7.43 0.21 -21.34
CA SER A 346 6.93 0.51 -19.99
C SER A 346 5.47 0.05 -19.80
N ASN A 347 4.64 0.20 -20.83
CA ASN A 347 3.27 -0.28 -20.82
C ASN A 347 3.19 -1.82 -20.87
N ALA A 348 3.99 -2.48 -21.69
CA ALA A 348 4.08 -3.93 -21.76
C ALA A 348 4.49 -4.51 -20.38
N HIS A 349 5.50 -3.92 -19.76
CA HIS A 349 5.95 -4.29 -18.42
C HIS A 349 4.84 -4.12 -17.36
N ARG A 350 4.06 -3.02 -17.41
CA ARG A 350 2.89 -2.82 -16.54
C ARG A 350 1.89 -3.98 -16.61
N TYR A 351 1.60 -4.49 -17.81
CA TYR A 351 0.69 -5.62 -17.97
C TYR A 351 1.24 -6.88 -17.30
N VAL A 352 2.52 -7.20 -17.51
CA VAL A 352 3.18 -8.36 -16.90
C VAL A 352 3.15 -8.27 -15.37
N VAL A 353 3.55 -7.13 -14.80
CA VAL A 353 3.55 -6.91 -13.35
C VAL A 353 2.14 -7.05 -12.78
N SER A 354 1.14 -6.43 -13.42
CA SER A 354 -0.25 -6.50 -12.96
C SER A 354 -0.82 -7.92 -12.96
N PHE A 355 -0.39 -8.74 -13.93
CA PHE A 355 -0.79 -10.15 -14.03
C PHE A 355 -0.17 -11.00 -12.91
N VAL A 356 1.13 -10.80 -12.64
CA VAL A 356 1.84 -11.48 -11.55
C VAL A 356 1.25 -11.09 -10.19
N GLU A 357 0.98 -9.80 -9.95
CA GLU A 357 0.35 -9.34 -8.72
C GLU A 357 -1.05 -9.92 -8.51
N LYS A 358 -1.88 -9.96 -9.55
CA LYS A 358 -3.21 -10.59 -9.49
C LYS A 358 -3.11 -12.07 -9.13
N ARG A 359 -2.17 -12.81 -9.74
CA ARG A 359 -1.91 -14.22 -9.38
C ARG A 359 -1.46 -14.36 -7.93
N ARG A 360 -0.55 -13.52 -7.45
CA ARG A 360 -0.07 -13.54 -6.07
C ARG A 360 -1.20 -13.27 -5.08
N LYS A 361 -2.05 -12.27 -5.34
CA LYS A 361 -3.24 -11.97 -4.52
C LYS A 361 -4.23 -13.13 -4.52
N ALA A 362 -4.48 -13.76 -5.67
CA ALA A 362 -5.35 -14.93 -5.76
C ALA A 362 -4.81 -16.13 -4.96
N GLN A 363 -3.50 -16.38 -5.01
CA GLN A 363 -2.85 -17.42 -4.20
C GLN A 363 -3.04 -17.17 -2.70
N VAL A 364 -2.76 -15.95 -2.23
CA VAL A 364 -2.93 -15.58 -0.81
C VAL A 364 -4.40 -15.74 -0.38
N ALA A 365 -5.35 -15.27 -1.19
CA ALA A 365 -6.78 -15.41 -0.90
C ALA A 365 -7.21 -16.88 -0.83
N SER A 366 -6.64 -17.75 -1.68
CA SER A 366 -6.93 -19.19 -1.64
C SER A 366 -6.42 -19.87 -0.36
N LEU A 367 -5.25 -19.45 0.13
CA LEU A 367 -4.68 -19.95 1.38
C LEU A 367 -5.50 -19.48 2.58
N GLN A 368 -5.94 -18.22 2.59
CA GLN A 368 -6.82 -17.69 3.64
C GLN A 368 -8.12 -18.49 3.74
N ARG A 369 -8.78 -18.78 2.61
CA ARG A 369 -10.00 -19.60 2.58
C ARG A 369 -9.77 -21.03 3.10
N ARG A 370 -8.61 -21.63 2.81
CA ARG A 370 -8.26 -22.96 3.33
C ARG A 370 -8.07 -22.93 4.85
N ASN A 371 -7.35 -21.92 5.36
CA ASN A 371 -7.13 -21.77 6.80
C ASN A 371 -8.43 -21.49 7.55
N GLU A 372 -9.33 -20.67 7.00
CA GLU A 372 -10.65 -20.42 7.59
C GLU A 372 -11.47 -21.72 7.68
N LYS A 373 -11.53 -22.51 6.59
CA LYS A 373 -12.20 -23.81 6.61
C LYS A 373 -11.57 -24.79 7.60
N PHE A 374 -10.24 -24.81 7.69
CA PHE A 374 -9.52 -25.64 8.65
C PHE A 374 -9.84 -25.24 10.10
N LEU A 375 -9.88 -23.94 10.41
CA LEU A 375 -10.25 -23.43 11.73
C LEU A 375 -11.70 -23.80 12.10
N ILE A 376 -12.65 -23.63 11.17
CA ILE A 376 -14.05 -24.03 11.41
C ILE A 376 -14.15 -25.54 11.67
N ALA A 377 -13.44 -26.36 10.89
CA ALA A 377 -13.41 -27.81 11.11
C ALA A 377 -12.79 -28.18 12.47
N LEU A 378 -11.69 -27.51 12.86
CA LEU A 378 -11.04 -27.72 14.16
C LEU A 378 -11.97 -27.36 15.33
N VAL A 379 -12.69 -26.23 15.24
CA VAL A 379 -13.70 -25.84 16.23
C VAL A 379 -14.81 -26.88 16.32
N GLY A 380 -15.27 -27.41 15.18
CA GLY A 380 -16.25 -28.49 15.13
C GLY A 380 -15.77 -29.76 15.85
N VAL A 381 -14.53 -30.19 15.62
CA VAL A 381 -13.93 -31.36 16.28
C VAL A 381 -13.80 -31.13 17.80
N LEU A 382 -13.35 -29.94 18.23
CA LEU A 382 -13.24 -29.61 19.65
C LEU A 382 -14.60 -29.61 20.35
N LEU A 383 -15.66 -29.09 19.71
CA LEU A 383 -17.02 -29.14 20.26
C LEU A 383 -17.51 -30.57 20.44
N VAL A 384 -17.24 -31.46 19.47
CA VAL A 384 -17.58 -32.89 19.61
C VAL A 384 -16.81 -33.53 20.77
N ALA A 385 -15.53 -33.24 20.93
CA ALA A 385 -14.73 -33.75 22.03
C ALA A 385 -15.27 -33.29 23.41
N VAL A 386 -15.63 -32.02 23.55
CA VAL A 386 -16.26 -31.48 24.77
C VAL A 386 -17.57 -32.18 25.06
N LEU A 387 -18.40 -32.43 24.03
CA LEU A 387 -19.67 -33.13 24.19
C LEU A 387 -19.46 -34.58 24.68
N VAL A 388 -18.46 -35.28 24.13
CA VAL A 388 -18.09 -36.63 24.59
C VAL A 388 -17.64 -36.62 26.05
N VAL A 389 -16.81 -35.65 26.45
CA VAL A 389 -16.38 -35.49 27.86
C VAL A 389 -17.59 -35.23 28.77
N ALA A 390 -18.52 -34.38 28.36
CA ALA A 390 -19.74 -34.11 29.14
C ALA A 390 -20.62 -35.35 29.30
N VAL A 391 -20.76 -36.17 28.25
CA VAL A 391 -21.50 -37.46 28.31
C VAL A 391 -20.81 -38.44 29.26
N LEU A 392 -19.49 -38.59 29.17
CA LEU A 392 -18.72 -39.45 30.08
C LEU A 392 -18.81 -38.98 31.53
N PHE A 393 -18.75 -37.67 31.76
CA PHE A 393 -18.92 -37.09 33.09
C PHE A 393 -20.32 -37.35 33.65
N GLY A 394 -21.37 -37.20 32.84
CA GLY A 394 -22.74 -37.54 33.22
C GLY A 394 -22.93 -39.02 33.55
N PHE A 395 -22.27 -39.91 32.80
CA PHE A 395 -22.25 -41.35 33.10
C PHE A 395 -21.57 -41.65 34.44
N SER A 396 -20.44 -41.00 34.74
CA SER A 396 -19.72 -41.15 36.02
C SER A 396 -20.56 -40.70 37.22
N LEU A 397 -21.32 -39.61 37.10
CA LEU A 397 -22.20 -39.16 38.18
C LEU A 397 -23.33 -40.16 38.44
N ARG A 398 -23.98 -40.68 37.40
CA ARG A 398 -25.00 -41.73 37.55
C ARG A 398 -24.46 -43.01 38.20
N GLN A 399 -23.22 -43.37 37.91
CA GLN A 399 -22.57 -44.52 38.53
C GLN A 399 -22.38 -44.32 40.05
N ARG A 400 -22.07 -43.09 40.50
CA ARG A 400 -21.97 -42.75 41.93
C ARG A 400 -23.31 -42.82 42.64
N ASP A 401 -24.37 -42.31 42.02
CA ASP A 401 -25.71 -42.36 42.63
C ASP A 401 -26.20 -43.81 42.79
N ARG A 402 -26.00 -44.65 41.75
CA ARG A 402 -26.30 -46.09 41.85
C ARG A 402 -25.52 -46.80 42.95
N ALA A 403 -24.25 -46.45 43.16
CA ALA A 403 -23.45 -47.03 44.23
C ALA A 403 -23.99 -46.68 45.62
N ARG A 404 -24.40 -45.41 45.82
CA ARG A 404 -25.02 -44.96 47.07
C ARG A 404 -26.37 -45.61 47.35
N ASP A 405 -27.18 -45.80 46.31
CA ASP A 405 -28.48 -46.47 46.46
C ASP A 405 -28.32 -47.94 46.83
N ASN A 406 -27.31 -48.63 46.25
CA ASN A 406 -26.98 -50.01 46.61
C ASN A 406 -26.46 -50.13 48.06
N GLU A 407 -25.66 -49.17 48.53
CA GLU A 407 -25.14 -49.14 49.90
C GLU A 407 -26.28 -48.98 50.92
N ARG A 408 -27.20 -48.03 50.69
CA ARG A 408 -28.39 -47.85 51.54
C ARG A 408 -29.31 -49.08 51.54
N ALA A 409 -29.44 -49.77 50.41
CA ALA A 409 -30.21 -51.00 50.32
C ALA A 409 -29.55 -52.16 51.11
N ALA A 410 -28.22 -52.23 51.11
CA ALA A 410 -27.47 -53.20 51.88
C ALA A 410 -27.58 -52.94 53.39
N GLU A 411 -27.50 -51.69 53.83
CA GLU A 411 -27.68 -51.31 55.23
C GLU A 411 -29.06 -51.68 55.76
N ARG A 412 -30.13 -51.37 55.02
CA ARG A 412 -31.51 -51.75 55.38
C ARG A 412 -31.68 -53.27 55.50
N SER A 413 -31.08 -54.01 54.58
CA SER A 413 -31.12 -55.48 54.61
C SER A 413 -30.39 -56.03 55.85
N ALA A 414 -29.32 -55.38 56.29
CA ALA A 414 -28.58 -55.78 57.49
C ALA A 414 -29.36 -55.50 58.78
N THR A 415 -30.01 -54.33 58.90
CA THR A 415 -30.86 -54.00 60.05
C THR A 415 -32.08 -54.92 60.16
N ASP A 416 -32.71 -55.25 59.03
CA ASP A 416 -33.84 -56.18 59.00
C ASP A 416 -33.40 -57.61 59.39
N ALA A 417 -32.22 -58.05 58.92
CA ALA A 417 -31.66 -59.35 59.32
C ALA A 417 -31.34 -59.40 60.83
N GLN A 418 -30.84 -58.31 61.40
CA GLN A 418 -30.57 -58.20 62.84
C GLN A 418 -31.86 -58.24 63.66
N SER A 419 -32.90 -57.50 63.25
CA SER A 419 -34.24 -57.55 63.86
C SER A 419 -34.80 -58.98 63.88
N VAL A 420 -34.68 -59.71 62.77
CA VAL A 420 -35.12 -61.11 62.67
C VAL A 420 -34.30 -62.03 63.58
N ALA A 421 -32.98 -61.83 63.69
CA ALA A 421 -32.12 -62.62 64.56
C ALA A 421 -32.45 -62.41 66.05
N LEU A 422 -32.68 -61.16 66.46
CA LEU A 422 -33.10 -60.84 67.83
C LEU A 422 -34.46 -61.48 68.16
N ALA A 423 -35.42 -61.44 67.24
CA ALA A 423 -36.69 -62.12 67.40
C ALA A 423 -36.52 -63.66 67.48
N ALA A 424 -35.62 -64.25 66.70
CA ALA A 424 -35.33 -65.67 66.82
C ALA A 424 -34.73 -66.02 68.19
N ASN A 425 -33.84 -65.19 68.73
CA ASN A 425 -33.27 -65.36 70.07
C ASN A 425 -34.34 -65.20 71.16
N ALA A 426 -35.26 -64.24 70.99
CA ALA A 426 -36.40 -64.07 71.89
C ALA A 426 -37.29 -65.33 71.93
N GLN A 427 -37.60 -65.89 70.76
CA GLN A 427 -38.37 -67.13 70.66
C GLN A 427 -37.65 -68.31 71.34
N GLN A 428 -36.33 -68.38 71.23
CA GLN A 428 -35.53 -69.40 71.90
C GLN A 428 -35.58 -69.23 73.42
N ALA A 429 -35.39 -68.01 73.94
CA ALA A 429 -35.49 -67.71 75.36
C ALA A 429 -36.86 -68.12 75.94
N LEU A 430 -37.96 -67.89 75.18
CA LEU A 430 -39.30 -68.39 75.57
C LEU A 430 -39.36 -69.91 75.69
N SER A 431 -38.72 -70.63 74.77
CA SER A 431 -38.70 -72.09 74.79
C SER A 431 -37.87 -72.66 75.95
N GLU A 432 -36.88 -71.90 76.42
CA GLU A 432 -36.00 -72.26 77.54
C GLU A 432 -36.58 -71.84 78.91
N GLY A 433 -37.66 -71.04 78.90
CA GLY A 433 -38.37 -70.58 80.11
C GLY A 433 -37.84 -69.29 80.71
N ASP A 434 -36.94 -68.58 80.02
CA ASP A 434 -36.43 -67.26 80.44
C ASP A 434 -37.27 -66.14 79.84
N THR A 435 -38.40 -65.87 80.50
CA THR A 435 -39.43 -64.95 80.02
C THR A 435 -38.97 -63.49 80.03
N GLU A 436 -38.12 -63.08 80.98
CA GLU A 436 -37.61 -61.70 81.04
C GLU A 436 -36.67 -61.41 79.87
N LEU A 437 -35.73 -62.32 79.58
CA LEU A 437 -34.82 -62.18 78.46
C LEU A 437 -35.58 -62.20 77.12
N ALA A 438 -36.59 -63.05 76.99
CA ALA A 438 -37.42 -63.12 75.80
C ALA A 438 -38.12 -61.79 75.49
N VAL A 439 -38.69 -61.12 76.50
CA VAL A 439 -39.39 -59.84 76.31
C VAL A 439 -38.41 -58.74 75.89
N VAL A 440 -37.23 -58.67 76.51
CA VAL A 440 -36.19 -57.67 76.15
C VAL A 440 -35.73 -57.87 74.71
N LEU A 441 -35.43 -59.11 74.32
CA LEU A 441 -34.96 -59.42 72.96
C LEU A 441 -36.06 -59.18 71.91
N ALA A 442 -37.32 -59.45 72.23
CA ALA A 442 -38.43 -59.21 71.32
C ALA A 442 -38.71 -57.70 71.14
N LEU A 443 -38.54 -56.89 72.19
CA LEU A 443 -38.64 -55.43 72.11
C LEU A 443 -37.47 -54.85 71.31
N ASP A 444 -36.23 -55.27 71.60
CA ASP A 444 -35.04 -54.82 70.88
C ASP A 444 -35.13 -55.17 69.38
N ALA A 445 -35.70 -56.34 69.05
CA ALA A 445 -35.98 -56.74 67.68
C ALA A 445 -36.93 -55.78 66.95
N VAL A 446 -37.95 -55.26 67.63
CA VAL A 446 -38.94 -54.32 67.07
C VAL A 446 -38.35 -52.91 66.93
N GLU A 447 -37.53 -52.47 67.88
CA GLU A 447 -36.91 -51.14 67.83
C GLU A 447 -35.78 -51.04 66.79
N THR A 448 -35.14 -52.16 66.45
CA THR A 448 -34.02 -52.21 65.51
C THR A 448 -34.40 -51.79 64.08
N THR A 449 -35.67 -51.90 63.68
CA THR A 449 -36.13 -51.53 62.33
C THR A 449 -37.44 -50.74 62.38
N PRO A 450 -37.61 -49.67 61.58
CA PRO A 450 -38.83 -48.87 61.59
C PRO A 450 -40.08 -49.64 61.16
N ASN A 451 -39.92 -50.74 60.42
CA ASN A 451 -41.01 -51.57 59.89
C ASN A 451 -40.72 -53.04 60.18
N PRO A 452 -40.89 -53.50 61.42
CA PRO A 452 -40.61 -54.88 61.79
C PRO A 452 -41.50 -55.84 61.00
N SER A 453 -40.90 -56.93 60.52
CA SER A 453 -41.62 -57.98 59.82
C SER A 453 -42.74 -58.57 60.67
N SER A 454 -43.78 -59.11 60.04
CA SER A 454 -44.89 -59.77 60.74
C SER A 454 -44.42 -60.93 61.64
N SER A 455 -43.30 -61.58 61.30
CA SER A 455 -42.67 -62.59 62.14
C SER A 455 -42.11 -62.03 63.45
N VAL A 456 -41.43 -60.88 63.41
CA VAL A 456 -40.86 -60.21 64.58
C VAL A 456 -41.99 -59.74 65.51
N GLN A 457 -43.02 -59.13 64.93
CA GLN A 457 -44.21 -58.69 65.68
C GLN A 457 -44.91 -59.85 66.42
N ARG A 458 -44.97 -61.03 65.78
CA ARG A 458 -45.55 -62.23 66.38
C ARG A 458 -44.74 -62.74 67.58
N VAL A 459 -43.41 -62.71 67.52
CA VAL A 459 -42.58 -63.14 68.66
C VAL A 459 -42.77 -62.21 69.86
N LEU A 460 -42.90 -60.91 69.63
CA LEU A 460 -43.26 -59.97 70.70
C LEU A 460 -44.62 -60.31 71.32
N ALA A 461 -45.62 -60.65 70.50
CA ALA A 461 -46.91 -61.10 71.00
C ALA A 461 -46.79 -62.39 71.82
N ASP A 462 -46.08 -63.40 71.32
CA ASP A 462 -45.87 -64.67 72.02
C ASP A 462 -45.13 -64.45 73.36
N ALA A 463 -44.16 -63.54 73.40
CA ALA A 463 -43.45 -63.18 74.62
C ALA A 463 -44.35 -62.45 75.63
N ALA A 464 -45.24 -61.57 75.16
CA ALA A 464 -46.18 -60.85 76.01
C ALA A 464 -47.23 -61.76 76.69
N TYR A 465 -47.55 -62.91 76.08
CA TYR A 465 -48.52 -63.88 76.62
C TYR A 465 -47.86 -65.11 77.28
N ALA A 466 -46.55 -65.09 77.49
CA ALA A 466 -45.81 -66.23 78.02
C ALA A 466 -46.05 -66.47 79.53
N PRO A 467 -45.83 -67.71 80.03
CA PRO A 467 -45.89 -68.01 81.46
C PRO A 467 -44.85 -67.15 82.22
N GLY A 468 -45.33 -66.23 83.05
CA GLY A 468 -44.52 -65.15 83.65
C GLY A 468 -45.23 -63.81 83.64
N THR A 469 -46.25 -63.64 82.80
CA THR A 469 -47.20 -62.52 82.89
C THR A 469 -47.89 -62.55 84.26
N ARG A 470 -47.60 -61.53 85.10
CA ARG A 470 -48.10 -61.43 86.48
C ARG A 470 -49.61 -61.27 86.56
N ALA A 471 -50.20 -60.52 85.62
CA ALA A 471 -51.64 -60.33 85.49
C ALA A 471 -52.02 -59.96 84.06
N VAL A 472 -53.20 -60.40 83.60
CA VAL A 472 -53.84 -59.93 82.36
C VAL A 472 -55.06 -59.11 82.76
N LEU A 473 -54.98 -57.80 82.53
CA LEU A 473 -56.01 -56.85 82.97
C LEU A 473 -57.12 -56.77 81.91
N MET A 474 -58.20 -57.52 82.13
CA MET A 474 -59.35 -57.55 81.22
C MET A 474 -60.48 -56.66 81.75
N GLY A 475 -60.86 -55.64 80.98
CA GLY A 475 -61.97 -54.74 81.37
C GLY A 475 -62.28 -53.60 80.40
N HIS A 476 -61.39 -53.29 79.46
CA HIS A 476 -61.72 -52.38 78.35
C HIS A 476 -62.52 -53.09 77.26
N GLU A 477 -63.50 -52.40 76.68
CA GLU A 477 -64.33 -52.90 75.57
C GLU A 477 -63.77 -52.49 74.18
N GLY A 478 -62.53 -52.00 74.14
CA GLY A 478 -61.84 -51.57 72.92
C GLY A 478 -60.32 -51.62 73.08
N GLN A 479 -59.61 -51.20 72.02
CA GLN A 479 -58.14 -51.13 72.05
C GLN A 479 -57.66 -50.23 73.21
N VAL A 480 -56.67 -50.68 73.96
CA VAL A 480 -55.98 -49.85 74.96
C VAL A 480 -54.90 -49.06 74.23
N TYR A 481 -54.94 -47.73 74.35
CA TYR A 481 -54.04 -46.82 73.66
C TYR A 481 -52.91 -46.30 74.55
N ASP A 482 -53.12 -46.30 75.87
CA ASP A 482 -52.09 -45.90 76.82
C ASP A 482 -52.22 -46.65 78.15
N ALA A 483 -51.09 -46.83 78.84
CA ALA A 483 -51.00 -47.44 80.15
C ALA A 483 -49.87 -46.80 80.96
N VAL A 484 -50.18 -46.24 82.12
CA VAL A 484 -49.21 -45.55 82.98
C VAL A 484 -49.28 -46.06 84.42
N PHE A 485 -48.13 -46.18 85.07
CA PHE A 485 -48.06 -46.43 86.50
C PHE A 485 -48.22 -45.13 87.29
N SER A 486 -48.86 -45.19 88.45
CA SER A 486 -48.75 -44.13 89.45
C SER A 486 -47.30 -43.99 89.91
N PRO A 487 -46.87 -42.81 90.37
CA PRO A 487 -45.49 -42.60 90.82
C PRO A 487 -45.07 -43.50 91.98
N ASP A 488 -46.01 -43.95 92.82
CA ASP A 488 -45.76 -44.91 93.89
C ASP A 488 -45.77 -46.38 93.43
N GLY A 489 -46.07 -46.62 92.14
CA GLY A 489 -46.10 -47.92 91.49
C GLY A 489 -47.26 -48.82 91.91
N LYS A 490 -48.22 -48.31 92.69
CA LYS A 490 -49.32 -49.12 93.25
C LYS A 490 -50.57 -49.17 92.38
N THR A 491 -50.75 -48.21 91.49
CA THR A 491 -51.91 -48.13 90.59
C THR A 491 -51.43 -48.12 89.15
N ILE A 492 -52.11 -48.86 88.28
CA ILE A 492 -51.96 -48.73 86.83
C ILE A 492 -53.21 -48.02 86.31
N ALA A 493 -53.05 -47.00 85.47
CA ALA A 493 -54.15 -46.39 84.74
C ALA A 493 -54.05 -46.78 83.26
N THR A 494 -55.14 -47.28 82.69
CA THR A 494 -55.22 -47.63 81.26
C THR A 494 -56.31 -46.83 80.56
N GLY A 495 -56.02 -46.34 79.36
CA GLY A 495 -56.93 -45.54 78.54
C GLY A 495 -57.36 -46.32 77.30
N GLY A 496 -58.67 -46.43 77.08
CA GLY A 496 -59.21 -47.27 76.01
C GLY A 496 -59.96 -46.52 74.90
N ALA A 497 -60.15 -47.22 73.78
CA ALA A 497 -61.01 -46.82 72.67
C ALA A 497 -62.48 -46.70 73.08
N ASP A 498 -62.87 -47.39 74.14
CA ASP A 498 -64.19 -47.33 74.77
C ASP A 498 -64.45 -46.01 75.50
N GLY A 499 -63.47 -45.09 75.51
CA GLY A 499 -63.57 -43.79 76.15
C GLY A 499 -63.48 -43.86 77.68
N ALA A 500 -63.18 -45.03 78.23
CA ALA A 500 -63.00 -45.21 79.65
C ALA A 500 -61.52 -45.14 80.04
N ILE A 501 -61.32 -44.80 81.30
CA ILE A 501 -60.06 -44.97 81.99
C ILE A 501 -60.29 -45.98 83.09
N ILE A 502 -59.45 -47.01 83.18
CA ILE A 502 -59.54 -48.00 84.25
C ILE A 502 -58.30 -47.90 85.12
N LEU A 503 -58.52 -47.81 86.42
CA LEU A 503 -57.50 -47.90 87.46
C LEU A 503 -57.46 -49.33 87.98
N TRP A 504 -56.26 -49.89 88.04
CA TRP A 504 -55.98 -51.24 88.50
C TRP A 504 -55.05 -51.20 89.69
N ASP A 505 -55.24 -52.11 90.63
CA ASP A 505 -54.22 -52.39 91.64
C ASP A 505 -53.03 -53.08 90.97
N ALA A 506 -51.84 -52.50 91.06
CA ALA A 506 -50.65 -53.01 90.38
C ALA A 506 -50.13 -54.32 91.01
N ALA A 507 -50.46 -54.60 92.27
CA ALA A 507 -49.97 -55.78 92.98
C ALA A 507 -50.83 -57.01 92.67
N THR A 508 -52.15 -56.84 92.63
CA THR A 508 -53.13 -57.92 92.42
C THR A 508 -53.65 -58.00 90.97
N GLY A 509 -53.60 -56.90 90.22
CA GLY A 509 -54.20 -56.78 88.89
C GLY A 509 -55.73 -56.69 88.91
N GLU A 510 -56.34 -56.45 90.07
CA GLU A 510 -57.78 -56.27 90.17
C GLU A 510 -58.18 -54.85 89.72
N LEU A 511 -59.36 -54.76 89.09
CA LEU A 511 -59.96 -53.47 88.73
C LEU A 511 -60.35 -52.75 90.03
N ASP A 512 -59.70 -51.61 90.29
CA ASP A 512 -60.03 -50.75 91.43
C ASP A 512 -61.18 -49.81 91.05
N LYS A 513 -61.04 -49.06 89.96
CA LYS A 513 -62.06 -48.09 89.52
C LYS A 513 -62.14 -47.97 88.01
N ARG A 514 -63.34 -47.64 87.53
CA ARG A 514 -63.59 -47.18 86.16
C ARG A 514 -64.00 -45.71 86.19
N LEU A 515 -63.26 -44.87 85.47
CA LEU A 515 -63.53 -43.45 85.32
C LEU A 515 -64.18 -43.23 83.94
N ASP A 516 -65.50 -43.14 83.95
CA ASP A 516 -66.28 -42.88 82.75
C ASP A 516 -66.48 -41.37 82.57
N GLY A 517 -66.33 -40.90 81.34
CA GLY A 517 -66.74 -39.55 80.98
C GLY A 517 -66.24 -39.06 79.65
N HIS A 518 -65.10 -39.54 79.15
CA HIS A 518 -64.70 -39.24 77.77
C HIS A 518 -65.68 -39.90 76.79
N THR A 519 -65.98 -39.20 75.69
CA THR A 519 -66.95 -39.66 74.69
C THR A 519 -66.31 -40.29 73.46
N ALA A 520 -64.98 -40.43 73.46
CA ALA A 520 -64.20 -41.07 72.42
C ALA A 520 -62.88 -41.59 73.02
N THR A 521 -62.08 -42.28 72.21
CA THR A 521 -60.81 -42.90 72.61
C THR A 521 -59.97 -42.03 73.53
N VAL A 522 -59.57 -42.58 74.67
CA VAL A 522 -58.54 -42.00 75.53
C VAL A 522 -57.19 -42.40 74.96
N THR A 523 -56.44 -41.42 74.49
CA THR A 523 -55.20 -41.62 73.71
C THR A 523 -53.94 -41.46 74.55
N SER A 524 -54.04 -40.76 75.68
CA SER A 524 -52.90 -40.50 76.54
C SER A 524 -53.34 -40.24 77.98
N LEU A 525 -52.56 -40.74 78.92
CA LEU A 525 -52.72 -40.61 80.36
C LEU A 525 -51.42 -40.12 80.99
N ASP A 526 -51.52 -39.34 82.05
CA ASP A 526 -50.36 -39.03 82.88
C ASP A 526 -50.76 -38.75 84.33
N PHE A 527 -49.96 -39.26 85.28
CA PHE A 527 -50.16 -39.02 86.71
C PHE A 527 -49.42 -37.77 87.15
N SER A 528 -49.98 -37.02 88.10
CA SER A 528 -49.21 -36.01 88.83
C SER A 528 -48.12 -36.70 89.64
N SER A 529 -47.01 -36.01 89.92
CA SER A 529 -45.88 -36.57 90.67
C SER A 529 -46.23 -37.00 92.11
N ASP A 530 -47.29 -36.43 92.70
CA ASP A 530 -47.85 -36.86 93.99
C ASP A 530 -48.86 -38.02 93.88
N GLY A 531 -49.15 -38.50 92.67
CA GLY A 531 -50.11 -39.57 92.36
C GLY A 531 -51.58 -39.21 92.61
N ARG A 532 -51.87 -37.98 93.04
CA ARG A 532 -53.22 -37.55 93.43
C ARG A 532 -54.14 -37.34 92.24
N TRP A 533 -53.58 -36.85 91.13
CA TRP A 533 -54.32 -36.47 89.94
C TRP A 533 -53.94 -37.34 88.76
N LEU A 534 -54.93 -37.63 87.92
CA LEU A 534 -54.72 -38.23 86.61
C LEU A 534 -55.20 -37.26 85.55
N LEU A 535 -54.32 -36.94 84.61
CA LEU A 535 -54.65 -36.17 83.42
C LEU A 535 -54.91 -37.14 82.27
N SER A 536 -55.98 -36.92 81.51
CA SER A 536 -56.32 -37.74 80.36
C SER A 536 -56.60 -36.89 79.13
N GLY A 537 -56.00 -37.27 78.00
CA GLY A 537 -56.27 -36.73 76.68
C GLY A 537 -57.14 -37.69 75.87
N SER A 538 -58.07 -37.14 75.09
CA SER A 538 -58.98 -37.93 74.25
C SER A 538 -59.21 -37.32 72.87
N ILE A 539 -59.58 -38.18 71.93
CA ILE A 539 -60.12 -37.78 70.62
C ILE A 539 -61.44 -37.00 70.77
N ASP A 540 -62.09 -37.01 71.94
CA ASP A 540 -63.27 -36.18 72.22
C ASP A 540 -62.96 -34.67 72.32
N ARG A 541 -61.70 -34.30 72.04
CA ARG A 541 -61.15 -32.93 72.03
C ARG A 541 -61.10 -32.30 73.41
N SER A 542 -61.16 -33.11 74.46
CA SER A 542 -61.00 -32.64 75.83
C SER A 542 -59.79 -33.26 76.52
N VAL A 543 -59.19 -32.46 77.39
CA VAL A 543 -58.30 -32.93 78.44
C VAL A 543 -59.07 -32.92 79.74
N ARG A 544 -58.96 -33.96 80.54
CA ARG A 544 -59.67 -34.07 81.82
C ARG A 544 -58.72 -34.36 82.96
N LEU A 545 -58.95 -33.69 84.08
CA LEU A 545 -58.23 -33.91 85.32
C LEU A 545 -59.15 -34.62 86.31
N TRP A 546 -58.70 -35.78 86.77
CA TRP A 546 -59.44 -36.65 87.67
C TRP A 546 -58.76 -36.72 89.02
N ASP A 547 -59.55 -36.76 90.09
CA ASP A 547 -59.07 -37.12 91.42
C ASP A 547 -59.01 -38.65 91.52
N VAL A 548 -57.81 -39.21 91.70
CA VAL A 548 -57.58 -40.67 91.69
C VAL A 548 -58.27 -41.33 92.90
N ALA A 549 -58.20 -40.68 94.06
CA ALA A 549 -58.72 -41.20 95.32
C ALA A 549 -60.25 -41.28 95.36
N THR A 550 -60.95 -40.37 94.68
CA THR A 550 -62.42 -40.33 94.63
C THR A 550 -62.99 -40.84 93.31
N GLY A 551 -62.21 -40.83 92.23
CA GLY A 551 -62.66 -41.16 90.87
C GLY A 551 -63.52 -40.08 90.22
N ILE A 552 -63.54 -38.86 90.78
CA ILE A 552 -64.40 -37.77 90.32
C ILE A 552 -63.65 -36.88 89.34
N LEU A 553 -64.33 -36.46 88.28
CA LEU A 553 -63.84 -35.43 87.35
C LEU A 553 -63.76 -34.07 88.06
N ILE A 554 -62.56 -33.50 88.13
CA ILE A 554 -62.31 -32.20 88.76
C ILE A 554 -62.43 -31.07 87.75
N SER A 555 -61.77 -31.22 86.61
CA SER A 555 -61.72 -30.19 85.56
C SER A 555 -61.78 -30.80 84.17
N ARG A 556 -62.49 -30.11 83.28
CA ARG A 556 -62.51 -30.39 81.85
C ARG A 556 -61.97 -29.20 81.09
N PHE A 557 -60.92 -29.42 80.31
CA PHE A 557 -60.33 -28.43 79.42
C PHE A 557 -60.75 -28.75 77.99
N LEU A 558 -61.34 -27.76 77.31
CA LEU A 558 -61.73 -27.86 75.91
C LEU A 558 -60.80 -26.97 75.08
N GLY A 559 -60.29 -27.51 73.98
CA GLY A 559 -59.47 -26.77 73.02
C GLY A 559 -60.00 -26.94 71.61
N ASP A 560 -59.67 -26.00 70.72
CA ASP A 560 -60.08 -26.01 69.31
C ASP A 560 -59.11 -26.90 68.49
N VAL A 561 -59.02 -28.18 68.87
CA VAL A 561 -58.14 -29.19 68.27
C VAL A 561 -58.95 -30.40 67.82
N GLU A 562 -58.51 -31.11 66.78
CA GLU A 562 -59.24 -32.27 66.23
C GLU A 562 -59.27 -33.46 67.20
N GLY A 563 -58.30 -33.55 68.10
CA GLY A 563 -58.19 -34.55 69.16
C GLY A 563 -56.92 -34.31 69.97
N VAL A 564 -56.89 -34.77 71.21
CA VAL A 564 -55.67 -34.72 72.04
C VAL A 564 -54.94 -36.03 71.83
N TRP A 565 -53.65 -35.99 71.48
CA TRP A 565 -52.85 -37.20 71.19
C TRP A 565 -51.81 -37.51 72.26
N SER A 566 -51.43 -36.52 73.05
CA SER A 566 -50.50 -36.67 74.17
C SER A 566 -50.83 -35.63 75.23
N VAL A 567 -50.78 -36.05 76.49
CA VAL A 567 -50.81 -35.18 77.65
C VAL A 567 -49.59 -35.47 78.49
N ALA A 568 -49.11 -34.44 79.20
CA ALA A 568 -48.07 -34.59 80.19
C ALA A 568 -48.33 -33.58 81.31
N LEU A 569 -48.17 -34.03 82.55
CA LEU A 569 -48.07 -33.19 83.72
C LEU A 569 -46.59 -32.91 83.98
N SER A 570 -46.29 -31.68 84.36
CA SER A 570 -44.93 -31.35 84.80
C SER A 570 -44.62 -32.10 86.10
N PRO A 571 -43.38 -32.59 86.28
CA PRO A 571 -42.94 -33.22 87.53
C PRO A 571 -43.14 -32.34 88.77
#